data_AF-A0A4R4EEM4-F1
#
_entry.id   AF-A0A4R4EEM4-F1
#
_cell.length_a   1.000
_cell.length_b   1.000
_cell.length_c   1.000
_cell.angle_alpha   90.00
_cell.angle_beta   90.00
_cell.angle_gamma   90.00
#
_symmetry.space_group_name_H-M   'P 1'
#
loop_
_entity.id
_entity.type
_entity.pdbx_description
1 polymer ?
#
loop_
_entity_poly.entity_id
_entity_poly.type
_entity_poly.pdbx_seq_one_letter_code
_entity_poly.pdbx_strand_id
1 'polypeptide(L)'
;MIIIGLSGGIAVGSGMVAFLVVLDIIPRLTQLTRSVAYLQRYEEAVIVGSIFFTLTDFHDMKFMLPTIITCIFGVFAGCFVGMLAAALTEVVNVLPILAKRIGMESYMVWLLMAMVIGKVAGSLFEWLFY
;
A
#
# COMPACT_ATOMS: atom_id res chain seq x y z
N MET A 1 29.30 -8.64 -9.27
CA MET A 1 28.35 -7.52 -9.47
C MET A 1 27.00 -7.99 -10.02
N ILE A 2 26.94 -8.78 -11.10
CA ILE A 2 25.67 -9.23 -11.70
C ILE A 2 24.80 -10.06 -10.74
N ILE A 3 25.39 -10.97 -9.95
CA ILE A 3 24.66 -11.84 -9.00
C ILE A 3 24.05 -11.02 -7.85
N ILE A 4 24.77 -10.00 -7.36
CA ILE A 4 24.31 -9.13 -6.27
C ILE A 4 23.17 -8.24 -6.78
N GLY A 5 23.28 -7.72 -8.00
CA GLY A 5 22.21 -6.95 -8.65
C GLY A 5 20.95 -7.78 -8.91
N LEU A 6 21.10 -9.02 -9.39
CA LEU A 6 19.97 -9.92 -9.62
C LEU A 6 19.27 -10.30 -8.30
N SER A 7 20.06 -10.62 -7.25
CA SER A 7 19.54 -10.93 -5.92
C SER A 7 18.80 -9.73 -5.31
N GLY A 8 19.37 -8.53 -5.43
CA GLY A 8 18.71 -7.30 -4.98
C GLY A 8 17.40 -7.01 -5.72
N GLY A 9 17.38 -7.18 -7.05
CA GLY A 9 16.16 -6.99 -7.85
C GLY A 9 15.04 -7.97 -7.47
N ILE A 10 15.37 -9.25 -7.27
CA ILE A 10 14.41 -10.27 -6.85
C ILE A 10 13.90 -9.99 -5.43
N ALA A 11 14.80 -9.60 -4.51
CA ALA A 11 14.44 -9.27 -3.13
C ALA A 11 13.50 -8.04 -3.05
N VAL A 12 13.80 -6.99 -3.81
CA VAL A 12 12.98 -5.77 -3.83
C VAL A 12 11.63 -6.01 -4.53
N GLY A 13 11.63 -6.71 -5.67
CA GLY A 13 10.40 -7.05 -6.40
C GLY A 13 9.46 -7.95 -5.59
N SER A 14 10.00 -9.01 -4.97
CA SER A 14 9.19 -9.88 -4.10
C SER A 14 8.70 -9.15 -2.85
N GLY A 15 9.52 -8.29 -2.24
CA GLY A 15 9.14 -7.47 -1.10
C GLY A 15 8.00 -6.49 -1.42
N MET A 16 8.05 -5.84 -2.60
CA MET A 16 6.99 -4.94 -3.05
C MET A 16 5.66 -5.67 -3.26
N VAL A 17 5.66 -6.82 -3.93
CA VAL A 17 4.44 -7.60 -4.16
C VAL A 17 3.88 -8.12 -2.84
N ALA A 18 4.73 -8.69 -1.98
CA ALA A 18 4.31 -9.16 -0.66
C ALA A 18 3.67 -8.05 0.18
N PHE A 19 4.26 -6.84 0.17
CA PHE A 19 3.69 -5.68 0.85
C PHE A 19 2.30 -5.30 0.31
N LEU A 20 2.14 -5.25 -1.02
CA LEU A 20 0.86 -4.91 -1.65
C LEU A 20 -0.24 -5.95 -1.40
N VAL A 21 0.13 -7.23 -1.29
CA VAL A 21 -0.80 -8.32 -0.95
C VAL A 21 -1.18 -8.26 0.53
N VAL A 22 -0.22 -8.06 1.45
CA VAL A 22 -0.47 -8.00 2.91
C VAL A 22 -1.36 -6.82 3.28
N LEU A 23 -1.25 -5.69 2.57
CA LEU A 23 -2.16 -4.55 2.73
C LEU A 23 -3.51 -4.73 2.01
N ASP A 24 -3.82 -5.92 1.49
CA ASP A 24 -5.06 -6.21 0.75
C ASP A 24 -5.32 -5.29 -0.46
N ILE A 25 -4.31 -4.60 -0.99
CA ILE A 25 -4.48 -3.68 -2.15
C ILE A 25 -4.78 -4.48 -3.41
N ILE A 26 -3.99 -5.52 -3.67
CA ILE A 26 -4.18 -6.42 -4.83
C ILE A 26 -5.53 -7.16 -4.71
N PRO A 27 -5.87 -7.80 -3.57
CA PRO A 27 -7.19 -8.36 -3.33
C PRO A 27 -8.33 -7.36 -3.59
N ARG A 28 -8.25 -6.14 -3.05
CA ARG A 28 -9.28 -5.11 -3.20
C ARG A 28 -9.46 -4.66 -4.66
N LEU A 29 -8.36 -4.53 -5.42
CA LEU A 29 -8.41 -4.26 -6.86
C LEU A 29 -9.11 -5.38 -7.66
N THR A 30 -8.79 -6.64 -7.35
CA THR A 30 -9.42 -7.78 -8.00
C THR A 30 -10.91 -7.91 -7.66
N GLN A 31 -11.29 -7.59 -6.42
CA GLN A 31 -12.69 -7.55 -5.98
C GLN A 31 -13.47 -6.43 -6.67
N LEU A 32 -12.90 -5.23 -6.76
CA LEU A 32 -13.54 -4.09 -7.45
C LEU A 32 -13.79 -4.40 -8.93
N THR A 33 -12.85 -5.11 -9.57
CA THR A 33 -12.94 -5.54 -10.97
C THR A 33 -13.74 -6.85 -11.15
N ARG A 34 -14.36 -7.38 -10.08
CA ARG A 34 -15.09 -8.67 -10.02
C ARG A 34 -14.31 -9.85 -10.62
N SER A 35 -12.99 -9.82 -10.48
CA SER A 35 -12.04 -10.68 -11.18
C SER A 35 -11.12 -11.41 -10.20
N VAL A 36 -11.71 -12.00 -9.15
CA VAL A 36 -10.99 -12.71 -8.07
C VAL A 36 -10.18 -13.91 -8.60
N ALA A 37 -10.62 -14.51 -9.71
CA ALA A 37 -9.93 -15.61 -10.38
C ALA A 37 -8.60 -15.22 -11.04
N TYR A 38 -8.31 -13.91 -11.20
CA TYR A 38 -7.14 -13.41 -11.91
C TYR A 38 -6.10 -12.76 -11.00
N LEU A 39 -6.11 -13.05 -9.70
CA LEU A 39 -5.18 -12.47 -8.71
C LEU A 39 -3.71 -12.59 -9.15
N GLN A 40 -3.30 -13.76 -9.63
CA GLN A 40 -1.94 -13.99 -10.13
C GLN A 40 -1.57 -13.10 -11.34
N ARG A 41 -2.52 -12.78 -12.21
CA ARG A 41 -2.26 -11.88 -13.36
C ARG A 41 -2.07 -10.43 -12.92
N TYR A 42 -2.72 -10.01 -11.84
CA TYR A 42 -2.50 -8.68 -11.26
C TYR A 42 -1.12 -8.58 -10.61
N GLU A 43 -0.66 -9.63 -9.91
CA GLU A 43 0.70 -9.69 -9.38
C GLU A 43 1.75 -9.60 -10.50
N GLU A 44 1.57 -10.38 -11.56
CA GLU A 44 2.43 -10.34 -12.76
C GLU A 44 2.43 -8.95 -13.40
N ALA A 45 1.28 -8.28 -13.50
CA ALA A 45 1.18 -6.93 -14.05
C ALA A 45 1.96 -5.90 -13.21
N VAL A 46 1.92 -6.00 -11.88
CA VAL A 46 2.70 -5.15 -10.98
C VAL A 46 4.20 -5.40 -11.14
N ILE A 47 4.62 -6.66 -11.25
CA ILE A 47 6.03 -7.04 -11.46
C ILE A 47 6.54 -6.51 -12.81
N VAL A 48 5.78 -6.73 -13.89
CA VAL A 48 6.17 -6.25 -15.22
C VAL A 48 6.20 -4.71 -15.25
N GLY A 49 5.24 -4.06 -14.59
CA GLY A 49 5.20 -2.61 -14.46
C GLY A 49 6.42 -2.04 -13.73
N SER A 50 6.82 -2.64 -12.61
CA SER A 50 7.99 -2.19 -11.86
C SER A 50 9.29 -2.40 -12.63
N ILE A 51 9.44 -3.53 -13.33
CA ILE A 51 10.59 -3.78 -14.22
C ILE A 51 10.63 -2.73 -15.33
N PHE A 52 9.51 -2.47 -16.00
CA PHE A 52 9.42 -1.49 -17.08
C PHE A 52 9.75 -0.07 -16.62
N PHE A 53 9.21 0.35 -15.47
CA PHE A 53 9.47 1.67 -14.92
C PHE A 53 10.92 1.82 -14.46
N THR A 54 11.49 0.80 -13.84
CA THR A 54 12.92 0.77 -13.47
C THR A 54 13.82 0.89 -14.69
N LEU A 55 13.52 0.16 -15.78
CA LEU A 55 14.29 0.26 -17.02
C LEU A 55 14.21 1.65 -17.65
N THR A 56 13.04 2.28 -17.55
CA THR A 56 12.79 3.63 -18.07
C THR A 56 13.56 4.68 -17.27
N ASP A 57 13.57 4.54 -15.94
CA ASP A 57 14.31 5.42 -15.03
C ASP A 57 15.83 5.35 -15.28
N PHE A 58 16.37 4.14 -15.48
CA PHE A 58 17.79 3.94 -15.83
C PHE A 58 18.20 4.57 -17.16
N HIS A 59 17.28 4.70 -18.11
CA HIS A 59 17.57 5.28 -19.43
C HIS A 59 17.48 6.81 -19.41
N ASP A 60 17.16 7.44 -18.26
CA ASP A 60 16.97 8.89 -18.07
C ASP A 60 16.05 9.49 -19.17
N MET A 61 15.11 8.69 -19.67
CA MET A 61 14.22 9.07 -20.76
C MET A 61 13.16 10.01 -20.21
N LYS A 62 13.45 11.31 -20.31
CA LYS A 62 12.47 12.37 -20.03
C LYS A 62 11.43 12.39 -21.14
N PHE A 63 10.41 11.57 -20.99
CA PHE A 63 9.24 11.64 -21.85
C PHE A 63 8.52 12.97 -21.62
N MET A 64 8.54 13.86 -22.61
CA MET A 64 7.63 15.02 -22.65
C MET A 64 6.23 14.51 -23.01
N LEU A 65 5.54 13.95 -22.02
CA LEU A 65 4.17 13.48 -22.19
C LEU A 65 3.20 14.68 -22.23
N PRO A 66 2.20 14.66 -23.12
CA PRO A 66 1.15 15.66 -23.13
C PRO A 66 0.38 15.68 -21.80
N THR A 67 -0.09 16.86 -21.39
CA THR A 67 -0.81 17.11 -20.12
C THR A 67 -1.98 16.17 -19.85
N ILE A 68 -2.62 15.66 -20.90
CA ILE A 68 -3.74 14.71 -20.79
C ILE A 68 -3.27 13.38 -20.18
N ILE A 69 -2.09 12.89 -20.59
CA ILE A 69 -1.57 11.61 -20.11
C ILE A 69 -1.11 11.75 -18.66
N THR A 70 -0.44 12.85 -18.30
CA THR A 70 -0.03 13.10 -16.92
C THR A 70 -1.23 13.25 -15.98
N CYS A 71 -2.34 13.84 -16.45
CA CYS A 71 -3.58 13.92 -15.68
C CYS A 71 -4.16 12.51 -15.39
N ILE A 72 -4.22 11.65 -16.39
CA ILE A 72 -4.68 10.25 -16.24
C ILE A 72 -3.80 9.49 -15.26
N PHE A 73 -2.46 9.61 -15.38
CA PHE A 73 -1.53 9.03 -14.41
C PHE A 73 -1.75 9.56 -12.99
N GLY A 74 -2.04 10.85 -12.84
CA GLY A 74 -2.36 11.48 -11.56
C GLY A 74 -3.62 10.88 -10.92
N VAL A 75 -4.67 10.63 -11.71
CA VAL A 75 -5.90 9.96 -11.21
C VAL A 75 -5.59 8.54 -10.74
N PHE A 76 -4.83 7.76 -11.52
CA PHE A 76 -4.44 6.41 -11.11
C PHE A 76 -3.57 6.40 -9.85
N ALA A 77 -2.63 7.33 -9.73
CA ALA A 77 -1.82 7.50 -8.53
C ALA A 77 -2.70 7.89 -7.32
N GLY A 78 -3.66 8.80 -7.52
CA GLY A 78 -4.63 9.17 -6.50
C GLY A 78 -5.49 7.97 -6.04
N CYS A 79 -5.98 7.15 -6.98
CA CYS A 79 -6.70 5.91 -6.65
C CYS A 79 -5.81 4.94 -5.86
N PHE A 80 -4.55 4.78 -6.26
CA PHE A 80 -3.59 3.91 -5.55
C PHE A 80 -3.34 4.38 -4.12
N VAL A 81 -3.07 5.67 -3.92
CA VAL A 81 -2.88 6.26 -2.58
C VAL A 81 -4.17 6.17 -1.75
N GLY A 82 -5.33 6.38 -2.38
CA GLY A 82 -6.63 6.23 -1.73
C GLY A 82 -6.88 4.79 -1.25
N MET A 83 -6.54 3.79 -2.05
CA MET A 83 -6.63 2.38 -1.65
C MET A 83 -5.65 2.03 -0.52
N LEU A 84 -4.42 2.55 -0.58
CA LEU A 84 -3.43 2.42 0.49
C LEU A 84 -3.95 2.99 1.81
N ALA A 85 -4.50 4.21 1.78
CA ALA A 85 -5.06 4.85 2.97
C ALA A 85 -6.25 4.03 3.53
N ALA A 86 -7.16 3.58 2.66
CA ALA A 86 -8.30 2.78 3.06
C ALA A 86 -7.87 1.42 3.65
N ALA A 87 -6.85 0.77 3.08
CA ALA A 87 -6.28 -0.48 3.60
C ALA A 87 -5.68 -0.28 5.00
N LEU A 88 -4.92 0.80 5.20
CA LEU A 88 -4.36 1.12 6.51
C LEU A 88 -5.47 1.29 7.57
N THR A 89 -6.54 2.01 7.21
CA THR A 89 -7.67 2.19 8.14
C THR A 89 -8.42 0.91 8.43
N GLU A 90 -8.48 -0.02 7.46
CA GLU A 90 -9.10 -1.33 7.66
C GLU A 90 -8.28 -2.18 8.63
N VAL A 91 -6.95 -2.25 8.45
CA VAL A 91 -6.06 -2.97 9.38
C VAL A 91 -6.13 -2.38 10.79
N VAL A 92 -6.17 -1.06 10.93
CA VAL A 92 -6.33 -0.39 12.24
C VAL A 92 -7.69 -0.71 12.86
N ASN A 93 -8.76 -0.78 12.06
CA ASN A 93 -10.09 -1.16 12.52
C ASN A 93 -10.21 -2.66 12.85
N VAL A 94 -9.35 -3.52 12.32
CA VAL A 94 -9.31 -4.95 12.64
C VAL A 94 -8.77 -5.20 14.06
N LEU A 95 -7.85 -4.38 14.58
CA LEU A 95 -7.33 -4.50 15.95
C LEU A 95 -8.42 -4.50 17.05
N PRO A 96 -9.35 -3.52 17.11
CA PRO A 96 -10.43 -3.55 18.08
C PRO A 96 -11.42 -4.69 17.85
N ILE A 97 -11.66 -5.09 16.60
CA ILE A 97 -12.52 -6.24 16.27
C ILE A 97 -11.93 -7.54 16.81
N LEU A 98 -10.62 -7.75 16.62
CA LEU A 98 -9.89 -8.90 17.18
C LEU A 98 -9.94 -8.90 18.71
N ALA A 99 -9.73 -7.74 19.35
CA ALA A 99 -9.83 -7.62 20.81
C ALA A 99 -11.22 -8.00 21.33
N LYS A 100 -12.29 -7.55 20.66
CA LYS A 100 -13.66 -7.95 20.97
C LYS A 100 -13.86 -9.46 20.78
N ARG A 101 -13.32 -10.04 19.70
CA ARG A 101 -13.45 -11.48 19.39
C ARG A 101 -12.74 -12.39 20.41
N ILE A 102 -11.69 -11.91 21.08
CA ILE A 102 -10.98 -12.63 22.16
C ILE A 102 -11.74 -12.54 23.50
N GLY A 103 -12.90 -11.87 23.55
CA GLY A 103 -13.72 -11.73 24.76
C GLY A 103 -13.27 -10.58 25.67
N MET A 104 -12.44 -9.66 25.18
CA MET A 104 -11.97 -8.49 25.94
C MET A 104 -12.99 -7.33 25.92
N GLU A 105 -14.29 -7.63 26.02
CA GLU A 105 -15.35 -6.61 25.90
C GLU A 105 -15.21 -5.51 26.96
N SER A 106 -14.79 -5.87 28.18
CA SER A 106 -14.57 -4.92 29.28
C SER A 106 -13.33 -4.02 29.08
N TYR A 107 -12.33 -4.50 28.31
CA TYR A 107 -11.08 -3.75 28.04
C TYR A 107 -11.11 -3.00 26.70
N MET A 108 -12.18 -3.14 25.91
CA MET A 108 -12.33 -2.45 24.63
C MET A 108 -12.29 -0.92 24.81
N VAL A 109 -12.85 -0.41 25.91
CA VAL A 109 -12.77 1.02 26.27
C VAL A 109 -11.32 1.45 26.49
N TRP A 110 -10.52 0.66 27.20
CA TRP A 110 -9.10 0.95 27.43
C TRP A 110 -8.28 0.92 26.13
N LEU A 111 -8.56 -0.03 25.23
CA LEU A 111 -7.88 -0.13 23.93
C LEU A 111 -8.20 1.08 23.03
N LEU A 112 -9.46 1.50 22.99
CA LEU A 112 -9.88 2.70 22.27
C LEU A 112 -9.25 3.96 22.88
N MET A 113 -9.23 4.08 24.21
CA MET A 113 -8.59 5.21 24.89
C MET A 113 -7.08 5.26 24.61
N ALA A 114 -6.39 4.12 24.60
CA ALA A 114 -4.98 4.05 24.22
C ALA A 114 -4.74 4.50 22.76
N MET A 115 -5.62 4.10 21.84
CA MET A 115 -5.54 4.53 20.43
C MET A 115 -5.77 6.05 20.28
N VAL A 116 -6.75 6.61 21.01
CA VAL A 116 -7.04 8.04 21.02
C VAL A 116 -5.87 8.83 21.61
N ILE A 117 -5.34 8.40 22.76
CA ILE A 117 -4.18 9.04 23.40
C ILE A 117 -2.96 9.00 22.46
N GLY A 118 -2.72 7.88 21.80
CA GLY A 118 -1.64 7.76 20.80
C GLY A 118 -1.81 8.74 19.64
N LYS A 119 -3.02 8.91 19.10
CA LYS A 119 -3.31 9.91 18.05
C LYS A 119 -3.15 11.35 18.55
N VAL A 120 -3.63 11.65 19.75
CA VAL A 120 -3.52 12.98 20.35
C VAL A 120 -2.05 13.33 20.62
N ALA A 121 -1.28 12.40 21.19
CA ALA A 121 0.14 12.58 21.43
C ALA A 121 0.92 12.75 20.12
N GLY A 122 0.63 11.94 19.09
CA GLY A 122 1.23 12.07 17.76
C GLY A 122 0.95 13.42 17.12
N SER A 123 -0.30 13.90 17.19
CA SER A 123 -0.68 15.22 16.67
C SER A 123 -0.05 16.38 17.45
N LEU A 124 0.06 16.26 18.77
CA LEU A 124 0.79 17.22 19.61
C LEU A 124 2.28 17.25 19.28
N PHE A 125 2.88 16.09 18.99
CA PHE A 125 4.29 16.00 18.63
C PHE A 125 4.55 16.60 17.26
N GLU A 126 3.68 16.33 16.28
CA GLU A 126 3.71 16.97 14.97
C GLU A 126 3.62 18.49 15.13
N TRP A 127 2.69 19.01 15.92
CA TRP A 127 2.52 20.46 16.11
C TRP A 127 3.65 21.16 16.89
N LEU A 128 4.32 20.46 17.80
CA LEU A 128 5.36 21.07 18.65
C LEU A 128 6.76 21.02 18.01
N PHE A 129 7.04 19.96 17.25
CA PHE A 129 8.36 19.72 16.66
C PHE A 129 8.44 20.02 15.16
N TYR A 130 7.31 20.18 14.47
CA TYR A 130 7.22 20.55 13.06
C TYR A 130 6.34 21.81 12.89
#